data_AF-A0A917R1F0-F1
#
_entry.id   AF-A0A917R1F0-F1
#
_cell.length_a   1.000
_cell.length_b   1.000
_cell.length_c   1.000
_cell.angle_alpha   90.00
_cell.angle_beta   90.00
_cell.angle_gamma   90.00
#
_symmetry.space_group_name_H-M   'P 1'
#
loop_
_entity.id
_entity.type
_entity.pdbx_description
1 polymer ?
#
loop_
_entity_poly.entity_id
_entity_poly.type
_entity_poly.pdbx_seq_one_letter_code
_entity_poly.pdbx_strand_id
1 'polypeptide(L)'
;MSKTDKTRPWWVRIADAPMVTCRPVHDHRFGPCTLPDEITPGTVDLDLRTGGCHWRAAFYFWCLYGGVDGSREWNHFRRQERRRDRRQARRELRAYNGED
;
A
#
# COMPACT_ATOMS: atom_id res chain seq x y z
N MET A 1 3.30 -14.32 -21.41
CA MET A 1 2.73 -13.21 -20.63
C MET A 1 1.77 -12.42 -21.52
N SER A 2 0.49 -12.31 -21.16
CA SER A 2 -0.48 -11.55 -21.96
C SER A 2 -0.16 -10.05 -21.90
N LYS A 3 -0.58 -9.31 -22.94
CA LYS A 3 -0.38 -7.86 -23.04
C LYS A 3 -1.09 -7.08 -21.91
N THR A 4 -2.15 -7.66 -21.33
CA THR A 4 -2.93 -7.10 -20.22
C THR A 4 -2.27 -7.23 -18.85
N ASP A 5 -1.37 -8.20 -18.68
CA ASP A 5 -0.66 -8.41 -17.41
C ASP A 5 0.28 -7.22 -17.09
N LYS A 6 0.91 -6.65 -18.13
CA LYS A 6 1.85 -5.52 -18.01
C LYS A 6 1.20 -4.17 -17.69
N THR A 7 -0.12 -4.03 -17.77
CA THR A 7 -0.82 -2.78 -17.42
C THR A 7 -1.52 -2.84 -16.07
N ARG A 8 -1.53 -4.00 -15.40
CA ARG A 8 -2.12 -4.11 -14.07
C ARG A 8 -1.29 -3.29 -13.07
N PRO A 9 -1.94 -2.56 -12.15
CA PRO A 9 -1.25 -1.91 -11.03
C PRO A 9 -0.32 -2.89 -10.31
N TRP A 10 0.84 -2.43 -9.84
CA TRP A 10 1.82 -3.31 -9.21
C TRP A 10 1.23 -4.11 -8.04
N TRP A 11 0.36 -3.48 -7.24
CA TRP A 11 -0.25 -4.10 -6.06
C TRP A 11 -1.25 -5.20 -6.43
N VAL A 12 -1.91 -5.09 -7.59
CA VAL A 12 -2.81 -6.13 -8.10
C VAL A 12 -2.01 -7.38 -8.45
N ARG A 13 -0.85 -7.20 -9.11
CA ARG A 13 0.04 -8.33 -9.42
C ARG A 13 0.58 -9.01 -8.16
N ILE A 14 0.74 -8.24 -7.07
CA ILE A 14 1.08 -8.82 -5.77
C ILE A 14 -0.09 -9.64 -5.23
N ALA A 15 -1.29 -9.06 -5.19
CA ALA A 15 -2.49 -9.71 -4.68
C ALA A 15 -2.92 -10.94 -5.47
N ASP A 16 -2.60 -11.03 -6.77
CA ASP A 16 -2.98 -12.17 -7.63
C ASP A 16 -2.21 -13.46 -7.30
N ALA A 17 -1.01 -13.34 -6.72
CA ALA A 17 -0.14 -14.48 -6.45
C ALA A 17 0.53 -14.34 -5.08
N PRO A 18 -0.26 -14.31 -3.98
CA PRO A 18 0.27 -14.21 -2.63
C PRO A 18 1.21 -15.38 -2.33
N MET A 19 2.17 -15.17 -1.43
CA MET A 19 3.27 -16.11 -1.10
C MET A 19 4.33 -16.29 -2.17
N VAL A 20 4.02 -15.98 -3.43
CA VAL A 20 4.98 -15.92 -4.53
C VAL A 20 5.55 -14.50 -4.59
N THR A 21 4.69 -13.52 -4.88
CA THR A 21 5.07 -12.11 -5.12
C THR A 21 5.22 -11.28 -3.83
N CYS A 22 4.67 -11.76 -2.71
CA CYS A 22 4.81 -11.15 -1.39
C CYS A 22 4.85 -12.20 -0.28
N ARG A 23 5.27 -11.78 0.92
CA ARG A 23 5.28 -12.62 2.13
C ARG A 23 4.77 -11.82 3.33
N PRO A 24 4.13 -12.48 4.30
CA PRO A 24 3.78 -11.85 5.55
C PRO A 24 5.04 -11.58 6.36
N VAL A 25 5.17 -10.36 6.87
CA VAL A 25 6.18 -9.97 7.85
C VAL A 25 5.45 -9.74 9.16
N HIS A 26 5.85 -10.48 10.19
CA HIS A 26 5.28 -10.35 11.53
C HIS A 26 6.21 -9.52 12.42
N ASP A 27 5.69 -8.42 12.94
CA ASP A 27 6.30 -7.65 14.02
C ASP A 27 5.27 -7.49 15.14
N HIS A 28 5.45 -8.26 16.21
CA HIS A 28 4.57 -8.31 17.38
C HIS A 28 5.13 -7.51 18.56
N ARG A 29 6.17 -6.67 18.34
CA ARG A 29 6.79 -5.89 19.43
C ARG A 29 5.78 -5.02 20.19
N PHE A 30 4.70 -4.61 19.53
CA PHE A 30 3.70 -3.68 20.06
C PHE A 30 2.31 -4.31 20.28
N GLY A 31 2.20 -5.64 20.35
CA GLY A 31 0.95 -6.32 20.71
C GLY A 31 0.56 -7.46 19.77
N PRO A 32 -0.75 -7.73 19.59
CA PRO A 32 -1.23 -8.85 18.79
C PRO A 32 -0.87 -8.68 17.31
N CYS A 33 -1.00 -9.76 16.54
CA CYS A 33 -0.77 -9.73 15.11
C CYS A 33 -1.68 -8.69 14.44
N THR A 34 -1.07 -7.68 13.81
CA THR A 34 -1.77 -6.64 13.06
C THR A 34 -1.74 -6.90 11.56
N LEU A 35 -1.48 -8.14 11.14
CA LEU A 35 -1.34 -8.46 9.72
C LEU A 35 -2.71 -8.32 9.06
N PRO A 36 -2.87 -7.48 8.04
CA PRO A 36 -4.16 -7.35 7.36
C PRO A 36 -4.49 -8.63 6.59
N ASP A 37 -5.74 -9.08 6.67
CA ASP A 37 -6.23 -10.26 5.93
C ASP A 37 -6.20 -10.03 4.41
N GLU A 38 -6.41 -8.78 3.99
CA GLU A 38 -6.42 -8.39 2.58
C GLU A 38 -5.14 -7.68 2.13
N ILE A 39 -4.71 -8.02 0.92
CA ILE A 39 -3.59 -7.40 0.20
C ILE A 39 -4.13 -6.24 -0.63
N THR A 40 -3.88 -5.03 -0.17
CA THR A 40 -4.31 -3.77 -0.79
C THR A 40 -3.10 -2.84 -0.97
N PRO A 41 -3.21 -1.75 -1.75
CA PRO A 41 -2.11 -0.80 -1.92
C PRO A 41 -1.56 -0.21 -0.60
N GLY A 42 -2.38 -0.16 0.46
CA GLY A 42 -2.01 0.39 1.77
C GLY A 42 -1.52 -0.65 2.78
N THR A 43 -1.77 -1.94 2.52
CA THR A 43 -1.36 -3.05 3.41
C THR A 43 -0.08 -3.74 2.94
N VAL A 44 0.24 -3.58 1.65
CA VAL A 44 1.52 -4.00 1.06
C VAL A 44 2.52 -2.87 1.11
N ASP A 45 3.69 -3.16 1.65
CA ASP A 45 4.83 -2.26 1.58
C ASP A 45 5.83 -2.70 0.50
N LEU A 46 6.20 -1.74 -0.35
CA LEU A 46 7.32 -1.85 -1.27
C LEU A 46 8.65 -1.44 -0.60
N ASP A 47 8.56 -0.80 0.56
CA ASP A 47 9.68 -0.36 1.38
C ASP A 47 9.82 -1.21 2.67
N LEU A 48 10.87 -0.96 3.43
CA LEU A 48 11.07 -1.49 4.77
C LEU A 48 10.23 -0.70 5.78
N ARG A 49 8.98 -1.11 5.97
CA ARG A 49 8.17 -0.63 7.10
C ARG A 49 8.90 -0.93 8.41
N THR A 50 9.10 0.08 9.25
CA THR A 50 9.87 -0.03 10.50
C THR A 50 9.06 -0.55 11.69
N GLY A 51 7.80 -0.93 11.50
CA GLY A 51 7.00 -1.52 12.56
C GLY A 51 5.68 -2.13 12.11
N GLY A 52 5.21 -3.09 12.91
CA GLY A 52 3.92 -3.76 12.76
C GLY A 52 3.90 -4.85 11.68
N CYS A 53 2.91 -5.73 11.76
CA CYS A 53 2.75 -6.80 10.79
C CYS A 53 2.24 -6.26 9.45
N HIS A 54 2.83 -6.68 8.34
CA HIS A 54 2.49 -6.17 7.01
C HIS A 54 2.84 -7.19 5.91
N TRP A 55 2.28 -6.98 4.72
CA TRP A 55 2.66 -7.72 3.52
C TRP A 55 3.87 -7.05 2.90
N ARG A 56 4.96 -7.80 2.71
CA ARG A 56 6.18 -7.30 2.06
C ARG A 56 6.32 -7.90 0.68
N ALA A 57 6.56 -7.06 -0.32
CA ALA A 57 6.89 -7.53 -1.66
C ALA A 57 8.16 -8.39 -1.64
N ALA A 58 8.14 -9.51 -2.36
CA ALA A 58 9.32 -10.36 -2.50
C ALA A 58 10.42 -9.58 -3.25
N PHE A 59 11.69 -9.80 -2.86
CA PHE A 59 12.83 -9.06 -3.41
C PHE A 59 12.89 -9.13 -4.95
N TYR A 60 12.67 -10.31 -5.53
CA TYR A 60 12.66 -10.47 -6.99
C TYR A 60 11.50 -9.70 -7.66
N PHE A 61 10.32 -9.64 -7.03
CA PHE A 61 9.18 -8.89 -7.54
C PHE A 61 9.48 -7.39 -7.50
N TRP A 62 10.10 -6.93 -6.41
CA TRP A 62 10.57 -5.56 -6.28
C TRP A 62 11.60 -5.19 -7.37
N CYS A 63 12.58 -6.06 -7.65
CA CYS A 63 13.57 -5.82 -8.71
C CYS A 63 12.95 -5.79 -10.12
N LEU A 64 11.97 -6.65 -10.40
CA LEU A 64 11.39 -6.79 -11.74
C LEU A 64 10.25 -5.80 -12.04
N TYR A 65 9.51 -5.38 -11.01
CA TYR A 65 8.27 -4.60 -11.16
C TYR A 65 8.21 -3.35 -10.26
N GLY A 66 9.02 -3.27 -9.20
CA GLY A 66 8.98 -2.22 -8.19
C GLY A 66 9.92 -1.03 -8.42
N GLY A 67 11.00 -1.21 -9.20
CA GLY A 67 12.09 -0.24 -9.32
C GLY A 67 11.66 1.20 -9.66
N VAL A 68 11.17 1.44 -10.88
CA VAL A 68 10.85 2.81 -11.35
C VAL A 68 9.34 3.07 -11.41
N ASP A 69 8.58 2.14 -12.00
CA ASP A 69 7.14 2.35 -12.23
C ASP A 69 6.30 2.11 -10.97
N GLY A 70 6.57 1.02 -10.22
CA GLY A 70 5.85 0.72 -8.97
C GLY A 70 6.03 1.81 -7.92
N SER A 71 7.26 2.31 -7.75
CA SER A 71 7.57 3.43 -6.85
C SER A 71 6.87 4.73 -7.26
N ARG A 72 6.75 5.03 -8.56
CA ARG A 72 6.02 6.20 -9.06
C ARG A 72 4.52 6.10 -8.81
N GLU A 73 3.95 4.94 -9.07
CA GLU A 73 2.53 4.64 -8.84
C GLU A 73 2.19 4.71 -7.35
N TRP A 74 3.02 4.11 -6.49
CA TRP A 74 2.87 4.19 -5.03
C TRP A 74 2.90 5.64 -4.52
N ASN A 75 3.88 6.43 -4.96
CA ASN A 75 3.95 7.85 -4.63
C ASN A 75 2.72 8.63 -5.10
N HIS A 76 2.13 8.26 -6.24
CA HIS A 76 0.89 8.86 -6.72
C HIS A 76 -0.27 8.56 -5.77
N PHE A 77 -0.49 7.28 -5.40
CA PHE A 77 -1.56 6.90 -4.48
C PHE A 77 -1.44 7.61 -3.13
N ARG A 78 -0.25 7.60 -2.51
CA ARG A 78 -0.01 8.28 -1.23
C ARG A 78 -0.26 9.79 -1.29
N ARG A 79 0.08 10.44 -2.41
CA ARG A 79 -0.21 11.87 -2.59
C ARG A 79 -1.71 12.14 -2.70
N GLN A 80 -2.46 11.26 -3.36
CA GLN A 80 -3.91 11.41 -3.49
C GLN A 80 -4.62 11.17 -2.16
N GLU A 81 -4.20 10.15 -1.40
CA GLU A 81 -4.72 9.86 -0.07
C GLU A 81 -4.52 11.06 0.87
N ARG A 82 -3.29 11.57 1.00
CA ARG A 82 -3.01 12.78 1.80
C ARG A 82 -3.82 14.01 1.34
N ARG A 83 -4.15 14.12 0.05
CA ARG A 83 -5.01 15.19 -0.47
C ARG A 83 -6.46 15.01 -0.02
N ARG A 84 -6.96 13.77 0.02
CA ARG A 84 -8.29 13.44 0.53
C ARG A 84 -8.37 13.73 2.03
N ASP A 85 -7.40 13.27 2.80
CA ASP A 85 -7.35 13.49 4.26
C ASP A 85 -7.37 14.98 4.59
N ARG A 86 -6.55 15.79 3.91
CA ARG A 86 -6.56 17.25 4.11
C ARG A 86 -7.89 17.90 3.74
N ARG A 87 -8.58 17.39 2.71
CA ARG A 87 -9.91 17.91 2.32
C ARG A 87 -10.95 17.51 3.35
N GLN A 88 -10.89 16.29 3.86
CA GLN A 88 -11.78 15.80 4.91
C GLN A 88 -11.59 16.60 6.20
N ALA A 89 -10.35 16.74 6.68
CA ALA A 89 -10.05 17.53 7.88
C ALA A 89 -10.54 18.99 7.77
N ARG A 90 -10.44 19.60 6.59
CA ARG A 90 -10.98 20.95 6.34
C ARG A 90 -12.50 20.99 6.39
N ARG A 91 -13.19 19.95 5.91
CA ARG A 91 -14.66 19.85 5.99
C ARG A 91 -15.09 19.66 7.44
N GLU A 92 -14.43 18.76 8.17
CA GLU A 92 -14.68 18.53 9.60
C GLU A 92 -14.47 19.79 10.43
N LEU A 93 -13.42 20.57 10.13
CA LEU A 93 -13.17 21.86 10.79
C LEU A 93 -14.28 22.90 10.50
N ARG A 94 -14.76 23.00 9.25
CA ARG A 94 -15.87 23.90 8.91
C ARG A 94 -17.17 23.49 9.59
N ALA A 95 -17.47 22.18 9.60
CA ALA A 95 -18.64 21.64 10.28
C ALA A 95 -18.57 21.93 11.80
N TYR A 96 -17.39 21.78 12.41
CA TYR A 96 -17.17 22.16 13.81
C TYR A 96 -17.36 23.65 14.07
N ASN A 97 -16.95 24.51 13.13
CA ASN A 97 -17.14 25.96 13.22
C ASN A 97 -18.57 26.43 12.89
N GLY A 98 -19.46 25.54 12.43
CA GLY A 98 -20.81 25.89 11.97
C GLY A 98 -20.84 26.66 10.64
N GLU A 99 -19.81 26.49 9.79
CA GLU A 99 -19.64 27.16 8.49
C GLU A 99 -20.24 26.35 7.31
N ASP A 100 -21.29 25.56 7.53
CA ASP A 100 -21.92 24.71 6.49
C ASP A 100 -22.88 25.47 5.57
#